data_AF-A0A951QGW8-F1
#
_entry.id   AF-A0A951QGW8-F1
#
_cell.length_a   1.000
_cell.length_b   1.000
_cell.length_c   1.000
_cell.angle_alpha   90.00
_cell.angle_beta   90.00
_cell.angle_gamma   90.00
#
_symmetry.space_group_name_H-M   'P 1'
#
loop_
_entity.id
_entity.type
_entity.pdbx_description
1 polymer ?
#
loop_
_entity_poly.entity_id
_entity_poly.type
_entity_poly.pdbx_seq_one_letter_code
_entity_poly.pdbx_strand_id
1 'polypeptide(L)'
;MPRRANTPSLSSNLQSIAAQALQLSTEDRAELIAILQAYNDAEAEAHLTEVEREQRKEEALNRRGIRGGSGSFEDKIINGYGPYRYLRYWYGRTHKSVYLGKVKE
;
A
#
# COMPACT_ATOMS: atom_id res chain seq x y z
N MET A 1 17.54 -1.57 41.74
CA MET A 1 17.93 -2.19 40.45
C MET A 1 16.94 -1.77 39.38
N PRO A 2 17.31 -0.96 38.37
CA PRO A 2 16.38 -0.62 37.29
C PRO A 2 16.18 -1.84 36.38
N ARG A 3 14.93 -2.27 36.18
CA ARG A 3 14.55 -3.29 35.20
C ARG A 3 14.85 -2.73 33.80
N ARG A 4 15.75 -3.36 33.04
CA ARG A 4 15.91 -3.06 31.61
C ARG A 4 14.58 -3.35 30.93
N ALA A 5 13.96 -2.32 30.35
CA ALA A 5 12.79 -2.50 29.50
C ALA A 5 13.19 -3.42 28.34
N ASN A 6 12.40 -4.49 28.15
CA ASN A 6 12.61 -5.46 27.08
C ASN A 6 12.11 -4.81 25.79
N THR A 7 12.92 -3.97 25.15
CA THR A 7 12.53 -3.31 23.90
C THR A 7 12.47 -4.38 22.81
N PRO A 8 11.32 -4.57 22.13
CA PRO A 8 11.25 -5.54 21.04
C PRO A 8 12.24 -5.13 19.95
N SER A 9 13.19 -6.02 19.64
CA SER A 9 14.16 -5.78 18.59
C SER A 9 13.48 -5.84 17.23
N LEU A 10 13.68 -4.82 16.39
CA LEU A 10 13.24 -4.83 14.99
C LEU A 10 13.83 -6.06 14.27
N SER A 11 13.03 -6.69 13.40
CA SER A 11 13.54 -7.79 12.57
C SER A 11 14.70 -7.31 11.70
N SER A 12 15.67 -8.20 11.43
CA SER A 12 16.85 -7.89 10.61
C SER A 12 16.44 -7.31 9.25
N ASN A 13 15.42 -7.92 8.62
CA ASN A 13 14.89 -7.47 7.34
C ASN A 13 14.37 -6.02 7.39
N LEU A 14 13.62 -5.67 8.43
CA LEU A 14 13.06 -4.33 8.57
C LEU A 14 14.15 -3.28 8.80
N GLN A 15 15.21 -3.62 9.55
CA GLN A 15 16.37 -2.75 9.71
C GLN A 15 17.09 -2.51 8.38
N SER A 16 17.31 -3.56 7.57
CA SER A 16 17.92 -3.42 6.24
C SER A 16 17.07 -2.59 5.28
N ILE A 17 15.74 -2.76 5.26
CA ILE A 17 14.84 -1.97 4.43
C ILE A 17 14.87 -0.49 4.86
N ALA A 18 14.84 -0.22 6.17
CA ALA A 18 14.94 1.14 6.68
C ALA A 18 16.27 1.80 6.30
N ALA A 19 17.38 1.08 6.41
CA ALA A 19 18.69 1.56 5.99
C ALA A 19 18.76 1.87 4.49
N GLN A 20 18.15 1.04 3.65
CA GLN A 20 18.05 1.28 2.20
C GLN A 20 17.17 2.49 1.90
N ALA A 21 16.02 2.64 2.58
CA ALA A 21 15.14 3.79 2.40
C ALA A 21 15.82 5.11 2.74
N LEU A 22 16.74 5.13 3.71
CA LEU A 22 17.53 6.34 4.05
C LEU A 22 18.47 6.78 2.93
N GLN A 23 18.86 5.89 2.02
CA GLN A 23 19.72 6.21 0.87
C GLN A 23 18.97 6.89 -0.29
N LEU A 24 17.63 6.86 -0.27
CA LEU A 24 16.78 7.47 -1.28
C LEU A 24 16.73 9.00 -1.15
N SER A 25 16.27 9.69 -2.21
CA SER A 25 15.94 11.11 -2.13
C SER A 25 14.76 11.35 -1.18
N THR A 26 14.52 12.61 -0.80
CA THR A 26 13.35 12.96 0.03
C THR A 26 12.05 12.67 -0.71
N GLU A 27 12.01 12.96 -2.01
CA GLU A 27 10.87 12.68 -2.88
C GLU A 27 10.60 11.18 -3.00
N ASP A 28 11.63 10.36 -3.21
CA ASP A 28 11.48 8.90 -3.33
C ASP A 28 11.05 8.26 -2.01
N ARG A 29 11.54 8.75 -0.86
CA ARG A 29 11.05 8.31 0.45
C ARG A 29 9.57 8.64 0.64
N ALA A 30 9.14 9.83 0.23
CA ALA A 30 7.74 10.23 0.31
C ALA A 30 6.86 9.35 -0.60
N GLU A 31 7.35 9.01 -1.79
CA GLU A 31 6.66 8.10 -2.70
C GLU A 31 6.60 6.67 -2.13
N LEU A 32 7.68 6.17 -1.53
CA LEU A 32 7.69 4.86 -0.86
C LEU A 32 6.65 4.79 0.28
N ILE A 33 6.52 5.86 1.07
CA ILE A 33 5.49 5.95 2.11
C ILE A 33 4.10 5.88 1.48
N ALA A 34 3.85 6.61 0.39
CA ALA A 34 2.57 6.57 -0.31
C ALA A 34 2.25 5.17 -0.87
N ILE A 35 3.24 4.46 -1.40
CA ILE A 35 3.09 3.07 -1.87
C ILE A 35 2.68 2.15 -0.72
N LEU A 36 3.35 2.23 0.43
CA LEU A 36 3.05 1.39 1.60
C LEU A 36 1.68 1.71 2.21
N GLN A 37 1.28 2.98 2.23
CA GLN A 37 -0.06 3.39 2.66
C GLN A 37 -1.14 2.84 1.71
N ALA A 38 -0.93 2.99 0.40
CA ALA A 38 -1.83 2.45 -0.62
C ALA A 38 -1.95 0.93 -0.55
N TYR A 39 -0.86 0.22 -0.24
CA TYR A 39 -0.89 -1.22 -0.03
C TYR A 39 -1.79 -1.60 1.15
N ASN A 40 -1.63 -0.93 2.30
CA ASN A 40 -2.45 -1.19 3.48
C ASN A 40 -3.93 -0.86 3.25
N ASP A 41 -4.22 0.21 2.51
CA ASP A 41 -5.59 0.57 2.14
C ASP A 41 -6.20 -0.51 1.23
N ALA A 42 -5.46 -0.97 0.22
CA ALA A 42 -5.91 -1.99 -0.71
C ALA A 42 -6.15 -3.35 -0.03
N GLU A 43 -5.30 -3.75 0.91
CA GLU A 43 -5.50 -4.95 1.77
C GLU A 43 -6.73 -4.79 2.65
N ALA A 44 -6.89 -3.64 3.31
CA ALA A 44 -8.05 -3.38 4.15
C ALA A 44 -9.36 -3.45 3.34
N GLU A 45 -9.37 -2.94 2.10
CA GLU A 45 -10.52 -3.04 1.20
C GLU A 45 -10.78 -4.46 0.68
N ALA A 46 -9.73 -5.25 0.44
CA ALA A 46 -9.85 -6.63 -0.02
C ALA A 46 -10.67 -7.49 0.97
N HIS A 47 -10.57 -7.23 2.27
CA HIS A 47 -11.28 -7.94 3.32
C HIS A 47 -12.71 -7.45 3.59
N LEU A 48 -13.15 -6.34 2.99
CA LEU A 48 -14.51 -5.84 3.17
C LEU A 48 -15.52 -6.69 2.40
N THR A 49 -16.66 -6.92 3.02
CA THR A 49 -17.86 -7.44 2.35
C THR A 49 -18.42 -6.42 1.35
N GLU A 50 -19.25 -6.88 0.42
CA GLU A 50 -19.83 -6.01 -0.62
C GLU A 50 -20.65 -4.85 -0.01
N VAL A 51 -21.41 -5.13 1.04
CA VAL A 51 -22.18 -4.13 1.79
C VAL A 51 -21.27 -3.09 2.44
N GLU A 52 -20.16 -3.52 3.06
CA GLU A 52 -19.19 -2.60 3.68
C GLU A 52 -18.44 -1.77 2.64
N ARG A 53 -18.17 -2.33 1.45
CA ARG A 53 -17.57 -1.58 0.33
C ARG A 53 -18.51 -0.50 -0.18
N GLU A 54 -19.79 -0.81 -0.35
CA GLU A 54 -20.80 0.17 -0.78
C GLU A 54 -20.97 1.28 0.25
N GLN A 55 -21.03 0.93 1.54
CA GLN A 55 -21.13 1.89 2.62
C GLN A 55 -19.90 2.81 2.69
N ARG A 56 -18.68 2.28 2.56
CA ARG A 56 -17.46 3.10 2.45
C ARG A 56 -17.46 4.01 1.22
N LYS A 57 -17.96 3.52 0.09
CA LYS A 57 -18.05 4.32 -1.15
C LYS A 57 -19.00 5.49 -0.97
N GLU A 58 -20.13 5.27 -0.30
CA GLU A 58 -21.10 6.32 0.04
C GLU A 58 -20.52 7.33 1.05
N GLU A 59 -19.83 6.85 2.09
CA GLU A 59 -19.12 7.72 3.03
C GLU A 59 -18.02 8.56 2.34
N ALA A 60 -17.27 7.97 1.41
CA ALA A 60 -16.24 8.65 0.64
C ALA A 60 -16.82 9.72 -0.30
N LEU A 61 -18.00 9.46 -0.89
CA LEU A 61 -18.73 10.44 -1.70
C LEU A 61 -19.23 11.63 -0.85
N ASN A 62 -19.60 11.37 0.40
CA ASN A 62 -20.15 12.37 1.32
C ASN A 62 -19.08 13.18 2.07
N ARG A 63 -17.82 12.73 2.12
CA ARG A 63 -16.73 13.52 2.71
C ARG A 63 -16.30 14.67 1.79
N ARG A 64 -16.34 15.90 2.31
CA ARG A 64 -15.62 17.06 1.74
C ARG A 64 -14.15 17.00 2.18
N GLY A 65 -13.36 16.11 1.57
CA GLY A 65 -11.94 15.90 1.87
C GLY A 65 -11.23 15.12 0.76
N ILE A 66 -9.98 14.68 0.98
CA ILE A 66 -9.25 13.83 0.03
C ILE A 66 -10.09 12.57 -0.24
N ARG A 67 -10.52 12.41 -1.49
CA ARG A 67 -11.49 11.41 -1.95
C ARG A 67 -10.78 10.09 -2.25
N GLY A 68 -11.25 8.99 -1.66
CA GLY A 68 -10.90 7.62 -2.04
C GLY A 68 -9.71 7.00 -1.30
N GLY A 69 -9.70 5.67 -1.23
CA GLY A 69 -8.54 4.89 -0.77
C GLY A 69 -7.31 5.24 -1.61
N SER A 70 -6.13 5.28 -0.98
CA SER A 70 -4.91 5.73 -1.65
C SER A 70 -4.39 4.75 -2.71
N GLY A 71 -4.92 3.53 -2.74
CA GLY A 71 -4.72 2.59 -3.84
C GLY A 71 -5.64 1.38 -3.86
N SER A 72 -5.53 0.59 -4.93
CA SER A 72 -6.28 -0.65 -5.16
C SER A 72 -5.43 -1.69 -5.89
N PHE A 73 -5.82 -2.96 -5.80
CA PHE A 73 -5.18 -4.02 -6.56
C PHE A 73 -5.80 -4.17 -7.96
N GLU A 74 -4.95 -4.28 -8.99
CA GLU A 74 -5.34 -4.59 -10.37
C GLU A 74 -4.62 -5.84 -10.86
N ASP A 75 -5.38 -6.85 -11.28
CA ASP A 75 -4.84 -8.04 -11.95
C ASP A 75 -4.91 -7.87 -13.47
N LYS A 76 -3.77 -8.02 -14.14
CA LYS A 76 -3.63 -7.81 -15.59
C LYS A 76 -3.12 -9.06 -16.28
N ILE A 77 -3.71 -9.38 -17.43
CA ILE A 77 -3.15 -10.32 -18.41
C ILE A 77 -2.43 -9.48 -19.47
N ILE A 78 -1.14 -9.76 -19.69
CA ILE A 78 -0.30 -9.04 -20.65
C ILE A 78 0.20 -10.04 -21.68
N ASN A 79 -0.14 -9.83 -22.96
CA ASN A 79 0.25 -10.71 -24.08
C ASN A 79 -0.13 -12.19 -23.88
N GLY A 80 -1.27 -12.47 -23.23
CA GLY A 80 -1.71 -13.83 -22.93
C GLY A 80 -1.03 -14.49 -21.71
N TYR A 81 -0.13 -13.78 -21.02
CA TYR A 81 0.50 -14.24 -19.78
C TYR A 81 -0.06 -13.48 -18.57
N GLY A 82 -0.25 -14.17 -17.45
CA GLY A 82 -0.80 -13.59 -16.22
C GLY A 82 -1.57 -14.61 -15.38
N PRO A 83 -2.40 -14.17 -14.43
CA PRO A 83 -2.59 -12.76 -14.04
C PRO A 83 -1.40 -12.19 -13.27
N TYR A 84 -1.06 -10.93 -13.54
CA TYR A 84 -0.03 -10.15 -12.84
C TYR A 84 -0.70 -9.13 -11.92
N ARG A 85 -0.33 -9.15 -10.63
CA ARG A 85 -0.84 -8.22 -9.62
C ARG A 85 -0.07 -6.91 -9.68
N TYR A 86 -0.81 -5.81 -9.75
CA TYR A 86 -0.29 -4.46 -9.60
C TYR A 86 -0.99 -3.77 -8.43
N LEU A 87 -0.24 -3.04 -7.62
CA LEU A 87 -0.80 -2.02 -6.76
C LEU A 87 -0.92 -0.74 -7.56
N ARG A 88 -2.12 -0.18 -7.64
CA ARG A 88 -2.37 1.10 -8.28
C ARG A 88 -2.62 2.15 -7.22
N TYR A 89 -1.90 3.27 -7.28
CA TYR A 89 -1.90 4.28 -6.21
C TYR A 89 -1.79 5.69 -6.75
N TRP A 90 -2.27 6.66 -5.99
CA TRP A 90 -2.09 8.08 -6.28
C TRP A 90 -0.81 8.61 -5.65
N TYR A 91 -0.02 9.32 -6.45
CA TYR A 91 1.09 10.12 -5.95
C TYR A 91 1.03 11.52 -6.57
N GLY A 92 0.81 12.53 -5.73
CA GLY A 92 0.49 13.88 -6.19
C GLY A 92 -0.78 13.91 -7.03
N ARG A 93 -0.65 14.20 -8.34
CA ARG A 93 -1.76 14.24 -9.32
C ARG A 93 -1.71 13.10 -10.34
N THR A 94 -0.84 12.11 -10.12
CA THR A 94 -0.60 11.03 -11.08
C THR A 94 -1.02 9.69 -10.50
N HIS A 95 -1.67 8.87 -11.31
CA HIS A 95 -2.02 7.50 -10.98
C HIS A 95 -0.91 6.57 -11.45
N LYS A 96 -0.21 5.95 -10.51
CA LYS A 96 0.96 5.10 -10.76
C LYS A 96 0.65 3.64 -10.44
N SER A 97 1.50 2.73 -10.91
CA SER A 97 1.34 1.30 -10.65
C SER A 97 2.68 0.66 -10.28
N VAL A 98 2.69 -0.15 -9.24
CA VAL A 98 3.82 -0.98 -8.81
C VAL A 98 3.47 -2.44 -9.04
N TYR A 99 4.35 -3.15 -9.73
CA TYR A 99 4.20 -4.60 -9.94
C TYR A 99 4.49 -5.35 -8.64
N LEU A 100 3.55 -6.20 -8.21
CA LEU A 100 3.66 -6.98 -6.96
C LEU A 100 4.01 -8.44 -7.21
N GLY A 101 3.92 -8.91 -8.45
CA GLY A 101 4.24 -10.29 -8.80
C GLY A 101 3.15 -10.97 -9.64
N LYS A 102 3.43 -12.22 -10.01
CA LYS A 102 2.44 -13.10 -10.66
C LYS A 102 1.50 -13.64 -9.58
N VAL A 103 0.20 -13.53 -9.82
CA VAL A 103 -0.81 -14.18 -8.98
C VAL A 103 -0.69 -15.68 -9.19
N LYS A 104 -0.49 -16.43 -8.11
CA LYS A 104 -0.56 -17.90 -8.14
C LYS A 104 -2.02 -18.29 -7.94
N GLU A 105 -2.52 -19.17 -8.79
CA GLU A 105 -3.78 -19.89 -8.58
C GLU A 105 -3.66 -20.83 -7.37
#